data_AF-A0A9W3ARH7-F1
#
_entry.id   AF-A0A9W3ARH7-F1
#
_cell.length_a   1.000
_cell.length_b   1.000
_cell.length_c   1.000
_cell.angle_alpha   90.00
_cell.angle_beta   90.00
_cell.angle_gamma   90.00
#
_symmetry.space_group_name_H-M   'P 1'
#
loop_
_entity.id
_entity.type
_entity.pdbx_description
1 polymer ?
#
loop_
_entity_poly.entity_id
_entity_poly.type
_entity_poly.pdbx_seq_one_letter_code
_entity_poly.pdbx_strand_id
1 'polypeptide(L)'
;MYFTILSFVSFLAAASCYPRYTTLIPNGDIVPNPCLIGLWQGVGHYNSSGGGATNEFGLDFAAAGHVWSQELCLKDSDRDGLTNGQELGDPGCRFATSNPGHLVAPQSHPGICEPIGSNKCAWQTFRC
;
A
#
# COMPACT_ATOMS: atom_id res chain seq x y z
N MET A 1 -18.17 -60.32 -12.01
CA MET A 1 -17.10 -59.34 -12.26
C MET A 1 -17.73 -57.97 -12.45
N TYR A 2 -16.93 -56.90 -12.31
CA TYR A 2 -17.23 -55.46 -12.44
C TYR A 2 -17.42 -54.68 -11.12
N PHE A 3 -16.28 -54.19 -10.62
CA PHE A 3 -16.20 -53.06 -9.69
C PHE A 3 -16.11 -51.77 -10.52
N THR A 4 -17.07 -50.86 -10.38
CA THR A 4 -17.01 -49.51 -10.94
C THR A 4 -16.48 -48.56 -9.86
N ILE A 5 -15.26 -48.07 -10.03
CA ILE A 5 -14.66 -47.04 -9.17
C ILE A 5 -15.01 -45.68 -9.77
N LEU A 6 -15.83 -44.88 -9.08
CA LEU A 6 -16.02 -43.46 -9.40
C LEU A 6 -14.83 -42.66 -8.86
N SER A 7 -13.92 -42.27 -9.75
CA SER A 7 -12.86 -41.31 -9.43
C SER A 7 -13.43 -39.90 -9.32
N PHE A 8 -13.43 -39.33 -8.13
CA PHE A 8 -13.66 -37.90 -7.90
C PHE A 8 -12.42 -37.12 -8.34
N VAL A 9 -12.51 -36.42 -9.47
CA VAL A 9 -11.48 -35.48 -9.91
C VAL A 9 -11.69 -34.18 -9.13
N SER A 10 -10.81 -33.91 -8.16
CA SER A 10 -10.79 -32.65 -7.42
C SER A 10 -10.18 -31.56 -8.31
N PHE A 11 -10.97 -30.55 -8.66
CA PHE A 11 -10.47 -29.34 -9.31
C PHE A 11 -9.71 -28.50 -8.28
N LEU A 12 -8.37 -28.47 -8.35
CA LEU A 12 -7.60 -27.42 -7.70
C LEU A 12 -7.94 -26.10 -8.39
N ALA A 13 -8.74 -25.27 -7.74
CA ALA A 13 -8.88 -23.87 -8.10
C ALA A 13 -7.49 -23.23 -8.00
N ALA A 14 -6.90 -22.85 -9.14
CA ALA A 14 -5.72 -22.02 -9.16
C ALA A 14 -6.08 -20.68 -8.50
N ALA A 15 -5.60 -20.46 -7.27
CA ALA A 15 -5.66 -19.17 -6.62
C ALA A 15 -4.76 -18.22 -7.42
N SER A 16 -5.37 -17.45 -8.32
CA SER A 16 -4.69 -16.33 -8.97
C SER A 16 -4.41 -15.31 -7.86
N CYS A 17 -3.15 -15.21 -7.44
CA CYS A 17 -2.73 -14.18 -6.52
C CYS A 17 -2.92 -12.83 -7.25
N TYR A 18 -3.82 -12.01 -6.71
CA TYR A 18 -4.12 -10.67 -7.23
C TYR A 18 -2.82 -9.87 -7.44
N PRO A 19 -2.79 -8.91 -8.39
CA PRO A 19 -1.67 -8.00 -8.52
C PRO A 19 -1.40 -7.34 -7.16
N ARG A 20 -0.14 -7.42 -6.72
CA ARG A 20 0.31 -6.81 -5.46
C ARG A 20 0.13 -5.31 -5.61
N TYR A 21 -0.79 -4.69 -4.86
CA TYR A 21 -1.08 -3.25 -4.95
C TYR A 21 0.18 -2.36 -4.80
N THR A 22 1.25 -2.88 -4.19
CA THR A 22 2.56 -2.22 -4.13
C THR A 22 3.17 -1.92 -5.50
N THR A 23 2.82 -2.63 -6.57
CA THR A 23 3.30 -2.34 -7.94
C THR A 23 2.51 -1.23 -8.63
N LEU A 24 1.38 -0.79 -8.02
CA LEU A 24 0.52 0.26 -8.57
C LEU A 24 0.84 1.64 -7.98
N ILE A 25 1.80 1.73 -7.07
CA ILE A 25 2.23 2.97 -6.40
C ILE A 25 3.76 3.11 -6.50
N PRO A 26 4.31 4.33 -6.43
CA PRO A 26 5.75 4.54 -6.44
C PRO A 26 6.40 3.86 -5.23
N ASN A 27 7.55 3.20 -5.44
CA ASN A 27 8.38 2.59 -4.39
C ASN A 27 7.61 1.70 -3.38
N GLY A 28 6.46 1.12 -3.77
CA GLY A 28 5.56 0.43 -2.84
C GLY A 28 6.16 -0.82 -2.19
N ASP A 29 7.29 -1.32 -2.69
CA ASP A 29 8.04 -2.45 -2.14
C ASP A 29 9.12 -2.05 -1.14
N ILE A 30 9.50 -0.77 -1.08
CA ILE A 30 10.57 -0.23 -0.24
C ILE A 30 10.13 0.92 0.68
N VAL A 31 8.84 1.01 1.01
CA VAL A 31 8.32 2.00 1.97
C VAL A 31 8.92 1.76 3.36
N PRO A 32 9.52 2.78 4.02
CA PRO A 32 10.08 2.65 5.36
C PRO A 32 9.03 2.23 6.39
N ASN A 33 9.45 1.43 7.37
CA ASN A 33 8.60 1.11 8.52
C ASN A 33 8.83 2.13 9.64
N PRO A 34 7.81 2.92 10.04
CA PRO A 34 7.99 3.96 11.07
C PRO A 34 8.07 3.41 12.50
N CYS A 35 7.77 2.12 12.72
CA CYS A 35 7.79 1.47 14.03
C CYS A 35 9.08 0.71 14.34
N LEU A 36 9.70 0.11 13.33
CA LEU A 36 10.84 -0.80 13.46
C LEU A 36 11.78 -0.62 12.28
N ILE A 37 13.04 -1.04 12.44
CA ILE A 37 13.96 -1.14 11.31
C ILE A 37 13.42 -2.17 10.32
N GLY A 38 13.08 -1.72 9.11
CA GLY A 38 12.55 -2.58 8.05
C GLY A 38 11.66 -1.84 7.05
N LEU A 39 10.91 -2.61 6.28
CA LEU A 39 10.01 -2.12 5.23
C LEU A 39 8.55 -2.41 5.59
N TRP A 40 7.63 -1.58 5.09
CA TRP A 40 6.20 -1.72 5.26
C TRP A 40 5.56 -2.25 3.97
N GLN A 41 5.31 -3.56 3.91
CA GLN A 41 4.83 -4.21 2.69
C GLN A 41 3.33 -3.97 2.43
N GLY A 42 2.57 -3.75 3.49
CA GLY A 42 1.13 -3.48 3.48
C GLY A 42 0.83 -1.99 3.49
N VAL A 43 1.33 -1.21 2.52
CA VAL A 43 1.27 0.27 2.52
C VAL A 43 -0.15 0.83 2.75
N GLY A 44 -1.19 0.18 2.23
CA GLY A 44 -2.58 0.58 2.44
C GLY A 44 -3.22 0.13 3.76
N HIS A 45 -2.46 -0.46 4.69
CA HIS A 45 -2.96 -1.05 5.93
C HIS A 45 -2.14 -0.61 7.15
N TYR A 46 -2.79 -0.61 8.33
CA TYR A 46 -2.08 -0.43 9.61
C TYR A 46 -1.24 -1.65 10.02
N ASN A 47 -1.44 -2.80 9.38
CA ASN A 47 -0.56 -3.95 9.53
C ASN A 47 0.54 -3.88 8.46
N SER A 48 1.81 -3.87 8.88
CA SER A 48 2.97 -3.81 7.98
C SER A 48 3.07 -4.98 6.99
N SER A 49 2.45 -6.12 7.30
CA SER A 49 2.37 -7.26 6.38
C SER A 49 1.16 -7.21 5.44
N GLY A 50 0.30 -6.20 5.59
CA GLY A 50 -0.96 -6.04 4.86
C GLY A 50 -2.16 -6.73 5.52
N GLY A 51 -3.33 -6.60 4.89
CA GLY A 51 -4.59 -7.11 5.41
C GLY A 51 -5.11 -6.36 6.65
N GLY A 52 -6.27 -6.78 7.15
CA GLY A 52 -6.92 -6.09 8.27
C GLY A 52 -7.39 -4.68 7.91
N ALA A 53 -7.45 -3.79 8.90
CA ALA A 53 -7.91 -2.43 8.72
C ALA A 53 -6.99 -1.65 7.76
N THR A 54 -7.62 -0.98 6.78
CA THR A 54 -6.94 -0.05 5.89
C THR A 54 -6.62 1.23 6.64
N ASN A 55 -5.47 1.83 6.33
CA ASN A 55 -5.14 3.17 6.77
C ASN A 55 -5.73 4.21 5.81
N GLU A 56 -5.46 5.48 6.10
CA GLU A 56 -6.00 6.62 5.36
C GLU A 56 -5.54 6.60 3.89
N PHE A 57 -4.28 6.28 3.63
CA PHE A 57 -3.79 6.07 2.26
C PHE A 57 -4.54 4.95 1.54
N GLY A 58 -4.76 3.81 2.19
CA GLY A 58 -5.48 2.68 1.61
C GLY A 58 -6.93 3.04 1.26
N LEU A 59 -7.59 3.83 2.10
CA LEU A 59 -8.93 4.35 1.84
C LEU A 59 -8.95 5.30 0.63
N ASP A 60 -8.00 6.22 0.56
CA ASP A 60 -7.88 7.17 -0.54
C ASP A 60 -7.47 6.50 -1.86
N PHE A 61 -6.59 5.50 -1.80
CA PHE A 61 -6.22 4.68 -2.94
C PHE A 61 -7.40 3.86 -3.46
N ALA A 62 -8.21 3.29 -2.57
CA ALA A 62 -9.45 2.61 -2.95
C ALA A 62 -10.47 3.58 -3.55
N ALA A 63 -10.61 4.79 -2.99
CA ALA A 63 -11.48 5.83 -3.53
C ALA A 63 -11.03 6.32 -4.93
N ALA A 64 -9.72 6.33 -5.18
CA ALA A 64 -9.13 6.58 -6.50
C ALA A 64 -9.24 5.37 -7.47
N GLY A 65 -9.94 4.30 -7.09
CA GLY A 65 -10.11 3.11 -7.92
C GLY A 65 -8.85 2.25 -8.02
N HIS A 66 -7.95 2.32 -7.03
CA HIS A 66 -6.63 1.67 -7.02
C HIS A 66 -5.71 2.15 -8.16
N VAL A 67 -5.80 3.42 -8.50
CA VAL A 67 -4.96 4.08 -9.49
C VAL A 67 -4.11 5.15 -8.82
N TRP A 68 -2.81 5.18 -9.14
CA TRP A 68 -1.93 6.31 -8.80
C TRP A 68 -2.30 7.53 -9.66
N SER A 69 -3.40 8.18 -9.29
CA SER A 69 -3.87 9.39 -9.95
C SER A 69 -3.07 10.60 -9.49
N GLN A 70 -3.10 11.68 -10.29
CA GLN A 70 -2.51 12.95 -9.88
C GLN A 70 -3.15 13.49 -8.59
N GLU A 71 -4.45 13.29 -8.40
CA GLU A 71 -5.16 13.68 -7.18
C GLU A 71 -4.67 12.91 -5.96
N LEU A 72 -4.52 11.58 -6.08
CA LEU A 72 -3.97 10.77 -4.99
C LEU A 72 -2.51 11.15 -4.72
N CYS A 73 -1.68 11.32 -5.73
CA CYS A 73 -0.29 11.70 -5.56
C CYS A 73 -0.12 13.03 -4.79
N LEU A 74 -0.95 14.03 -5.09
CA LEU A 74 -0.91 15.34 -4.44
C LEU A 74 -1.65 15.39 -3.09
N LYS A 75 -2.31 14.31 -2.70
CA LYS A 75 -3.03 14.25 -1.43
C LYS A 75 -2.07 13.96 -0.28
N ASP A 76 -2.31 14.59 0.86
CA ASP A 76 -1.69 14.29 2.15
C ASP A 76 -2.70 13.44 2.94
N SER A 77 -2.60 12.11 2.81
CA SER A 77 -3.66 11.20 3.28
C SER A 77 -3.68 11.10 4.80
N ASP A 78 -2.51 11.08 5.42
CA ASP A 78 -2.28 11.01 6.87
C ASP A 78 -1.92 12.37 7.49
N ARG A 79 -2.15 13.46 6.78
CA ARG A 79 -2.19 14.82 7.33
C ARG A 79 -0.92 15.18 8.09
N ASP A 80 0.20 14.60 7.66
CA ASP A 80 1.51 14.83 8.23
C ASP A 80 2.26 15.93 7.45
N GLY A 81 1.57 16.65 6.58
CA GLY A 81 2.09 17.79 5.84
C GLY A 81 2.97 17.40 4.65
N LEU A 82 3.09 16.12 4.34
CA LEU A 82 3.69 15.63 3.10
C LEU A 82 2.60 15.06 2.20
N THR A 83 2.76 15.25 0.90
CA THR A 83 1.89 14.58 -0.07
C THR A 83 2.35 13.13 -0.27
N ASN A 84 1.44 12.22 -0.57
CA ASN A 84 1.73 10.82 -0.87
C ASN A 84 2.87 10.68 -1.88
N GLY A 85 2.93 11.57 -2.89
CA GLY A 85 4.02 11.63 -3.87
C GLY A 85 5.37 12.01 -3.26
N GLN A 86 5.43 12.99 -2.37
CA GLN A 86 6.68 13.30 -1.67
C GLN A 86 7.16 12.12 -0.83
N GLU A 87 6.25 11.45 -0.13
CA GLU A 87 6.57 10.35 0.77
C GLU A 87 6.97 9.08 0.03
N LEU A 88 6.25 8.72 -1.04
CA LEU A 88 6.55 7.55 -1.86
C LEU A 88 7.64 7.81 -2.92
N GLY A 89 8.20 9.03 -2.99
CA GLY A 89 9.32 9.33 -3.88
C GLY A 89 8.94 9.67 -5.33
N ASP A 90 7.69 10.09 -5.57
CA ASP A 90 7.18 10.70 -6.79
C ASP A 90 6.67 12.15 -6.56
N PRO A 91 7.52 13.11 -6.13
CA PRO A 91 7.08 14.47 -5.81
C PRO A 91 6.56 15.25 -7.04
N GLY A 92 6.83 14.76 -8.24
CA GLY A 92 6.36 15.34 -9.49
C GLY A 92 5.07 14.72 -10.03
N CYS A 93 4.51 13.70 -9.36
CA CYS A 93 3.34 12.94 -9.81
C CYS A 93 3.47 12.42 -11.25
N ARG A 94 4.62 11.81 -11.55
CA ARG A 94 4.97 11.33 -12.89
C ARG A 94 4.96 9.81 -13.00
N PHE A 95 4.87 9.09 -11.88
CA PHE A 95 4.84 7.64 -11.89
C PHE A 95 3.64 7.13 -12.68
N ALA A 96 3.91 6.19 -13.58
CA ALA A 96 2.91 5.34 -14.18
C ALA A 96 3.43 3.90 -14.18
N THR A 97 2.54 2.91 -14.06
CA THR A 97 2.94 1.49 -14.11
C THR A 97 3.62 1.10 -15.42
N SER A 98 3.30 1.79 -16.52
CA SER A 98 3.96 1.64 -17.82
C SER A 98 5.27 2.41 -17.97
N ASN A 99 5.50 3.42 -17.13
CA ASN A 99 6.69 4.26 -17.13
C ASN A 99 6.94 4.77 -15.70
N PRO A 100 7.72 4.03 -14.90
CA PRO A 100 7.98 4.39 -13.51
C PRO A 100 8.68 5.75 -13.36
N GLY A 101 9.27 6.28 -14.45
CA GLY A 101 10.03 7.52 -14.42
C GLY A 101 11.27 7.41 -13.53
N HIS A 102 11.77 8.58 -13.09
CA HIS A 102 12.85 8.64 -12.11
C HIS A 102 12.23 8.97 -10.75
N LEU A 103 12.09 7.94 -9.91
CA LEU A 103 11.67 8.09 -8.52
C LEU A 103 12.88 8.44 -7.65
N VAL A 104 12.63 9.23 -6.61
CA VAL A 104 13.59 9.39 -5.50
C VAL A 104 13.32 8.32 -4.44
N ALA A 105 14.20 8.16 -3.46
CA ALA A 105 13.94 7.26 -2.34
C ALA A 105 12.69 7.71 -1.56
N PRO A 106 11.85 6.77 -1.09
CA PRO A 106 10.72 7.12 -0.24
C PRO A 106 11.21 7.71 1.09
N GLN A 107 10.46 8.68 1.60
CA GLN A 107 10.82 9.48 2.78
C GLN A 107 10.15 8.98 4.06
N SER A 108 8.87 8.58 3.96
CA SER A 108 7.99 8.23 5.09
C SER A 108 6.86 7.31 4.60
N HIS A 109 5.94 6.97 5.50
CA HIS A 109 4.79 6.12 5.20
C HIS A 109 3.52 6.95 4.91
N PRO A 110 2.87 6.85 3.73
CA PRO A 110 1.82 7.78 3.25
C PRO A 110 0.46 7.73 3.95
N GLY A 111 0.37 6.92 4.99
CA GLY A 111 -0.88 6.51 5.65
C GLY A 111 -0.71 6.37 7.16
N ILE A 112 0.45 6.75 7.70
CA ILE A 112 0.77 6.68 9.12
C ILE A 112 1.38 8.03 9.45
N CYS A 113 0.65 8.89 10.16
CA CYS A 113 1.11 10.23 10.44
C CYS A 113 2.40 10.22 11.25
N GLU A 114 3.45 10.85 10.72
CA GLU A 114 4.75 10.95 11.37
C GLU A 114 5.06 12.37 11.88
N PRO A 115 5.75 12.51 13.04
CA PRO A 115 6.16 11.46 13.96
C PRO A 115 4.98 10.89 14.75
N ILE A 116 4.95 9.56 14.87
CA ILE A 116 3.90 8.82 15.59
C ILE A 116 3.77 9.34 17.02
N GLY A 117 2.53 9.64 17.44
CA GLY A 117 2.24 10.10 18.80
C GLY A 117 2.54 11.57 19.08
N SER A 118 3.02 12.33 18.09
CA SER A 118 3.18 13.78 18.20
C SER A 118 1.81 14.50 18.28
N ASN A 119 1.81 15.76 18.75
CA ASN A 119 0.58 16.58 18.77
C ASN A 119 -0.04 16.77 17.37
N LYS A 120 0.80 16.82 16.34
CA LYS A 120 0.38 16.89 14.94
C LYS A 120 -0.41 15.65 14.52
N CYS A 121 -0.01 14.49 15.03
CA CYS A 121 -0.60 13.19 14.75
C CYS A 121 -1.58 12.71 15.82
N ALA A 122 -2.07 13.60 16.70
CA ALA A 122 -3.01 13.24 17.76
C ALA A 122 -4.40 12.80 17.23
N TRP A 123 -4.72 13.12 15.97
CA TRP A 123 -5.96 12.74 15.31
C TRP A 123 -5.95 11.27 14.85
N GLN A 124 -4.77 10.69 14.63
CA GLN A 124 -4.59 9.29 14.26
C GLN A 124 -4.24 8.49 15.51
N THR A 125 -5.09 7.53 15.90
CA THR A 125 -4.88 6.72 17.10
C THR A 125 -3.90 5.57 16.89
N PHE A 126 -3.17 5.56 15.77
CA PHE A 126 -2.18 4.53 15.45
C PHE A 126 -1.01 4.56 16.45
N ARG A 127 -0.53 3.37 16.78
CA ARG A 127 0.63 3.12 17.64
C ARG A 127 1.40 1.92 17.10
N CYS A 128 2.71 2.00 17.23
CA CYS A 128 3.57 0.83 17.32
C CYS A 128 3.34 0.16 18.69
#